data_AF-A0A257MEG9-F1
#
_entry.id   AF-A0A257MEG9-F1
#
_cell.length_a   1.000
_cell.length_b   1.000
_cell.length_c   1.000
_cell.angle_alpha   90.00
_cell.angle_beta   90.00
_cell.angle_gamma   90.00
#
_symmetry.space_group_name_H-M   'P 1'
#
loop_
_entity.id
_entity.type
_entity.pdbx_description
1 polymer ?
#
loop_
_entity_poly.entity_id
_entity_poly.type
_entity_poly.pdbx_seq_one_letter_code
_entity_poly.pdbx_strand_id
1 'polypeptide(L)' 'MIYLCYSDKFQAYNFGPEHPFNPVRLALAYKLMEEEGSIDDQVCRIEPVAAEEEDLLRVHDLG' A
#
# COMPACT_ATOMS: atom_id res chain seq x y z
N MET A 1 3.07 -1.18 -19.69
CA MET A 1 2.79 -0.22 -18.62
C MET A 1 2.49 -0.99 -17.36
N ILE A 2 3.32 -0.83 -16.34
CA ILE A 2 3.18 -1.46 -15.03
C ILE A 2 2.59 -0.40 -14.09
N TYR A 3 1.61 -0.76 -13.27
CA TYR A 3 1.04 0.15 -12.29
C TYR A 3 1.50 -0.24 -10.88
N LEU A 4 2.09 0.70 -10.16
CA LEU A 4 2.51 0.54 -8.78
C LEU A 4 1.55 1.30 -7.86
N CYS A 5 0.72 0.57 -7.11
CA CYS A 5 -0.19 1.16 -6.13
C CYS A 5 0.53 1.40 -4.81
N TYR A 6 0.87 2.66 -4.52
CA TYR A 6 1.64 3.01 -3.31
C TYR A 6 1.30 4.42 -2.81
N SER A 7 1.14 4.55 -1.49
CA SER A 7 1.00 5.83 -0.79
C SER A 7 1.82 5.82 0.50
N ASP A 8 2.47 6.94 0.79
CA ASP A 8 3.15 7.16 2.07
C ASP A 8 2.16 7.19 3.26
N LYS A 9 0.87 7.39 2.98
CA LYS A 9 -0.22 7.32 3.98
C LYS A 9 -0.34 5.95 4.64
N PHE A 10 0.19 4.88 4.04
CA PHE A 10 0.23 3.57 4.68
C PHE A 10 1.02 3.56 6.00
N GLN A 11 1.91 4.53 6.22
CA GLN A 11 2.62 4.68 7.50
C GLN A 11 1.73 5.19 8.64
N ALA A 12 0.51 5.67 8.36
CA ALA A 12 -0.42 6.11 9.38
C ALA A 12 -1.07 4.95 10.16
N TYR A 13 -1.01 3.71 9.63
CA TYR A 13 -1.48 2.54 10.36
C TYR A 13 -0.51 2.21 11.50
N ASN A 14 -1.03 2.12 12.71
CA ASN A 14 -0.26 1.72 13.89
C ASN A 14 -1.00 0.60 14.62
N PHE A 15 -0.44 -0.60 14.59
CA PHE A 15 -1.01 -1.79 15.24
C PHE A 15 -0.50 -1.97 16.69
N GLY A 16 0.33 -1.05 17.18
CA GLY A 16 0.97 -1.12 18.49
C GLY A 16 2.36 -1.76 18.45
N PRO A 17 3.18 -1.54 19.49
CA PRO A 17 4.60 -1.90 19.51
C PRO A 17 4.87 -3.41 19.49
N GLU A 18 3.94 -4.20 20.03
CA GLU A 18 4.06 -5.67 20.11
C GLU A 18 3.48 -6.39 18.89
N HIS A 19 2.82 -5.66 17.97
CA HIS A 19 2.18 -6.28 16.83
C HIS A 19 3.21 -6.60 15.73
N PRO A 20 3.31 -7.85 15.24
CA PRO A 20 4.37 -8.25 14.31
C PRO A 20 4.21 -7.61 12.92
N PHE A 21 3.00 -7.17 12.57
CA PHE A 21 2.75 -6.46 11.32
C PHE A 21 3.11 -4.98 11.47
N ASN A 22 4.22 -4.56 10.84
CA ASN A 22 4.65 -3.17 10.82
C ASN A 22 4.52 -2.56 9.40
N PRO A 23 3.72 -1.50 9.21
CA PRO A 23 3.54 -0.84 7.91
C PRO A 23 4.81 -0.24 7.30
N VAL A 24 5.88 -0.02 8.08
CA VAL A 24 7.19 0.45 7.60
C VAL A 24 7.74 -0.41 6.47
N ARG A 25 7.38 -1.71 6.44
CA ARG A 25 7.82 -2.63 5.40
C ARG A 25 7.46 -2.17 3.98
N LEU A 26 6.33 -1.46 3.81
CA LEU A 26 5.89 -0.97 2.51
C LEU A 26 6.77 0.19 2.03
N ALA A 27 7.12 1.11 2.93
CA ALA A 27 8.04 2.21 2.64
C ALA A 27 9.46 1.70 2.34
N LEU A 28 9.93 0.69 3.08
CA LEU A 28 11.23 0.06 2.82
C LEU A 28 11.27 -0.66 1.47
N ALA A 29 10.20 -1.39 1.11
CA ALA A 29 10.11 -2.03 -0.20
C ALA A 29 10.08 -1.01 -1.35
N TYR A 30 9.30 0.06 -1.20
CA TYR A 30 9.26 1.15 -2.17
C TYR A 30 10.63 1.81 -2.35
N LYS A 31 11.29 2.16 -1.26
CA LYS A 31 12.63 2.76 -1.27
C LYS A 31 13.66 1.84 -1.94
N LEU A 32 13.63 0.54 -1.66
CA LEU A 32 14.52 -0.42 -2.31
C LEU A 32 14.27 -0.47 -3.82
N MET A 33 13.02 -0.46 -4.27
CA MET A 33 12.70 -0.43 -5.71
C MET A 33 13.21 0.85 -6.39
N GLU A 34 13.14 2.01 -5.71
CA GLU A 34 13.73 3.26 -6.20
C GLU A 34 15.26 3.16 -6.28
N GLU A 35 15.92 2.66 -5.22
CA GLU A 35 17.38 2.55 -5.16
C GLU A 35 17.94 1.57 -6.21
N GLU A 36 17.22 0.50 -6.53
CA GLU A 36 17.59 -0.47 -7.57
C GLU A 36 17.19 -0.03 -9.00
N GLY A 37 16.55 1.14 -9.15
CA GLY A 37 16.09 1.63 -10.46
C GLY A 37 14.95 0.80 -11.08
N SER A 38 14.19 0.07 -10.26
CA SER A 38 13.05 -0.74 -10.71
C SER A 38 11.79 0.09 -11.00
N ILE A 39 11.75 1.35 -10.56
CA ILE A 39 10.70 2.32 -10.87
C ILE A 39 11.18 3.18 -12.03
N ASP A 40 11.07 2.64 -13.24
CA ASP A 40 11.47 3.29 -14.51
C ASP A 40 10.28 3.96 -15.22
N ASP A 41 10.51 4.44 -16.45
CA ASP A 41 9.49 5.11 -17.28
C ASP A 41 8.30 4.19 -17.68
N GLN A 42 8.40 2.88 -17.43
CA GLN A 42 7.32 1.92 -17.68
C GLN A 42 6.44 1.71 -16.45
N VAL A 43 6.81 2.28 -15.29
CA VAL A 43 6.08 2.17 -14.03
C VAL A 43 5.30 3.46 -13.76
N CYS A 44 3.99 3.35 -13.75
CA CYS A 44 3.09 4.41 -13.33
C CYS A 44 2.69 4.21 -11.86
N ARG A 45 3.17 5.08 -10.97
CA ARG A 45 2.69 5.11 -9.58
C ARG A 45 1.25 5.64 -9.54
N ILE A 46 0.36 4.90 -8.88
CA ILE A 46 -1.02 5.31 -8.64
C ILE A 46 -1.27 5.47 -7.14
N GLU A 47 -2.04 6.51 -6.77
CA GLU A 47 -2.46 6.73 -5.40
C GLU A 47 -3.67 5.82 -5.09
N PRO A 48 -3.58 4.93 -4.08
CA PRO A 48 -4.73 4.15 -3.62
C PRO A 48 -5.84 5.04 -3.06
N VAL A 49 -7.08 4.65 -3.31
CA VAL A 49 -8.28 5.18 -2.64
C VAL A 49 -8.78 4.18 -1.60
N ALA A 50 -9.47 4.67 -0.57
CA ALA A 50 -10.17 3.79 0.35
C ALA A 50 -11.27 3.04 -0.43
N ALA A 51 -11.45 1.76 -0.14
CA ALA A 51 -12.58 1.00 -0.68
C ALA A 51 -13.88 1.52 -0.05
N GLU A 52 -14.92 1.66 -0.86
CA GLU A 52 -16.24 2.08 -0.38
C GLU A 52 -16.94 0.92 0.35
N GLU A 53 -17.95 1.22 1.16
CA GLU A 53 -18.72 0.20 1.87
C GLU A 53 -19.33 -0.83 0.90
N GLU A 54 -19.86 -0.35 -0.23
CA GLU A 54 -20.40 -1.18 -1.31
C GLU A 54 -19.36 -2.14 -1.91
N ASP A 55 -18.07 -1.78 -1.89
CA ASP A 55 -16.99 -2.66 -2.36
C ASP A 55 -16.72 -3.78 -1.37
N LEU A 56 -16.71 -3.47 -0.07
CA LEU A 56 -16.49 -4.43 1.01
C LEU A 56 -17.65 -5.44 1.10
N LEU A 57 -18.88 -4.97 0.93
CA LEU A 57 -20.11 -5.79 1.01
C LEU A 57 -20.28 -6.81 -0.12
N ARG A 58 -19.42 -6.79 -1.16
CA ARG A 58 -19.42 -7.85 -2.18
C ARG A 58 -18.96 -9.20 -1.63
N VAL A 59 -18.27 -9.21 -0.49
CA VAL A 59 -17.72 -10.41 0.16
C VAL A 59 -18.04 -10.47 1.65
N HIS A 60 -18.02 -9.32 2.35
CA HIS A 60 -18.23 -9.23 3.79
C HIS A 60 -19.71 -9.00 4.13
N ASP A 61 -20.12 -9.48 5.31
CA ASP A 61 -21.41 -9.15 5.93
C ASP A 61 -21.24 -8.02 6.98
N LEU A 62 -22.36 -7.39 7.38
CA LEU A 62 -22.37 -6.31 8.37
C LEU A 62 -22.28 -6.81 9.83
N GLY A 63 -22.27 -8.13 10.03
CA GLY A 63 -22.42 -8.77 11.34
C GLY A 63 -23.88 -8.97 11.76
#